data_AF-A0A434NSH7-F1
#
_entry.id   AF-A0A434NSH7-F1
#
_cell.length_a   1.000
_cell.length_b   1.000
_cell.length_c   1.000
_cell.angle_alpha   90.00
_cell.angle_beta   90.00
_cell.angle_gamma   90.00
#
_symmetry.space_group_name_H-M   'P 1'
#
loop_
_entity.id
_entity.type
_entity.pdbx_description
1 polymer ?
#
loop_
_entity_poly.entity_id
_entity_poly.type
_entity_poly.pdbx_seq_one_letter_code
_entity_poly.pdbx_strand_id
1 'polypeptide(L)'
;MNNEILCPAEMAEVDWLTISAGPLNGIGLMRNAGAAVAAVVLARFPAARRVHVLCGPGNNGGDGYVVARILQDSAVDVLMWASGFPKAGSDAALAASECPVRPRPLSEFAAEAGAILVDALYGAGLSKPLSGDAAKAVEVATELNLPVVAVDLPSGVSGESGQVLGQAFHARITVTFARKKPGHLLLPGREMCGELVLADIGIGDGIVAQLEPRTFENTPPLWLGNFPVPAVDTHKYRRGHVCVFSGGPSATGAARLSALAAARSGAGAVTVLSPANGLQANAAHLTSIMLRKADSIADVQEFIGDRRPTAFVLGPGFGVGEKTRDFA
;
A
#
# COMPACT_ATOMS: atom_id res chain seq x y z
N MET A 1 8.91 -9.97 -10.41
CA MET A 1 7.67 -9.64 -9.66
C MET A 1 7.95 -8.31 -9.04
N ASN A 2 7.09 -7.30 -9.21
CA ASN A 2 7.37 -5.93 -8.72
C ASN A 2 6.60 -5.66 -7.42
N ASN A 3 6.53 -6.69 -6.57
CA ASN A 3 5.72 -6.68 -5.36
C ASN A 3 6.53 -6.23 -4.14
N GLU A 4 7.84 -6.02 -4.31
CA GLU A 4 8.68 -5.40 -3.29
C GLU A 4 8.12 -4.02 -2.93
N ILE A 5 8.09 -3.73 -1.64
CA ILE A 5 7.76 -2.43 -1.10
C ILE A 5 9.07 -1.86 -0.55
N LEU A 6 9.46 -0.68 -1.04
CA LEU A 6 10.68 -0.02 -0.62
C LEU A 6 10.33 1.25 0.15
N CYS A 7 10.92 1.44 1.32
CA CYS A 7 10.80 2.69 2.06
C CYS A 7 11.49 3.84 1.31
N PRO A 8 11.23 5.12 1.66
CA PRO A 8 11.86 6.25 0.98
C PRO A 8 13.39 6.20 0.98
N ALA A 9 14.01 5.69 2.05
CA ALA A 9 15.46 5.54 2.15
C ALA A 9 15.99 4.45 1.20
N GLU A 10 15.35 3.28 1.16
CA GLU A 10 15.68 2.18 0.24
C GLU A 10 15.51 2.62 -1.22
N MET A 11 14.46 3.38 -1.53
CA MET A 11 14.26 3.93 -2.88
C MET A 11 15.36 4.92 -3.28
N ALA A 12 15.78 5.80 -2.38
CA ALA A 12 16.89 6.71 -2.65
C ALA A 12 18.21 5.97 -2.89
N GLU A 13 18.43 4.85 -2.18
CA GLU A 13 19.58 3.98 -2.39
C GLU A 13 19.51 3.26 -3.74
N VAL A 14 18.34 2.76 -4.15
CA VAL A 14 18.11 2.18 -5.48
C VAL A 14 18.37 3.20 -6.59
N ASP A 15 17.90 4.45 -6.43
CA ASP A 15 18.17 5.52 -7.39
C ASP A 15 19.68 5.76 -7.51
N TRP A 16 20.38 5.86 -6.38
CA TRP A 16 21.83 6.06 -6.34
C TRP A 16 22.61 4.90 -6.98
N LEU A 17 22.24 3.64 -6.68
CA LEU A 17 22.84 2.46 -7.28
C LEU A 17 22.60 2.42 -8.79
N THR A 18 21.39 2.78 -9.24
CA THR A 18 21.05 2.82 -10.66
C THR A 18 21.91 3.84 -11.40
N ILE A 19 22.06 5.05 -10.84
CA ILE A 19 22.90 6.11 -11.40
C ILE A 19 24.38 5.70 -11.42
N SER A 20 24.82 4.95 -10.40
CA SER A 20 26.23 4.53 -10.27
C SER A 20 26.58 3.35 -11.18
N ALA A 21 25.64 2.44 -11.44
CA ALA A 21 25.86 1.19 -12.16
C ALA A 21 25.46 1.22 -13.64
N GLY A 22 24.59 2.15 -14.04
CA GLY A 22 23.90 2.11 -15.33
C GLY A 22 24.23 3.26 -16.29
N PRO A 23 23.62 3.24 -17.50
CA PRO A 23 23.78 4.28 -18.52
C PRO A 23 22.92 5.54 -18.26
N LEU A 24 21.95 5.47 -17.34
CA LEU A 24 21.05 6.59 -17.02
C LEU A 24 21.59 7.37 -15.82
N ASN A 25 21.71 8.69 -15.97
CA ASN A 25 21.98 9.62 -14.88
C ASN A 25 20.66 10.08 -14.20
N GLY A 26 20.76 10.88 -13.14
CA GLY A 26 19.59 11.34 -12.38
C GLY A 26 18.54 12.07 -13.25
N ILE A 27 18.97 12.98 -14.14
CA ILE A 27 18.06 13.62 -15.10
C ILE A 27 17.40 12.61 -16.07
N GLY A 28 18.08 11.52 -16.43
CA GLY A 28 17.51 10.44 -17.25
C GLY A 28 16.32 9.76 -16.55
N LEU A 29 16.48 9.41 -15.28
CA LEU A 29 15.40 8.83 -14.47
C LEU A 29 14.23 9.82 -14.30
N MET A 30 14.53 11.09 -14.00
CA MET A 30 13.54 12.17 -13.88
C MET A 30 12.73 12.39 -15.17
N ARG A 31 13.40 12.35 -16.33
CA ARG A 31 12.73 12.46 -17.63
C ARG A 31 11.76 11.30 -17.87
N ASN A 32 12.14 10.08 -17.51
CA ASN A 32 11.27 8.91 -17.61
C ASN A 32 10.08 9.00 -16.64
N ALA A 33 10.31 9.41 -15.40
CA ALA A 33 9.28 9.62 -14.39
C ALA A 33 8.24 10.66 -14.85
N GLY A 34 8.69 11.85 -15.25
CA GLY A 34 7.80 12.89 -15.76
C GLY A 34 7.07 12.49 -17.06
N ALA A 35 7.73 11.74 -17.96
CA ALA A 35 7.08 11.21 -19.15
C ALA A 35 5.95 10.21 -18.82
N ALA A 36 6.15 9.34 -17.83
CA ALA A 36 5.13 8.41 -17.39
C ALA A 36 3.91 9.14 -16.80
N VAL A 37 4.12 10.17 -15.98
CA VAL A 37 3.03 11.01 -15.44
C VAL A 37 2.31 11.73 -16.58
N ALA A 38 3.03 12.38 -17.49
CA ALA A 38 2.43 13.09 -18.62
C ALA A 38 1.59 12.16 -19.51
N ALA A 39 2.07 10.93 -19.77
CA ALA A 39 1.32 9.92 -20.50
C ALA A 39 0.00 9.56 -19.80
N VAL A 40 0.00 9.42 -18.47
CA VAL A 40 -1.23 9.20 -17.69
C VAL A 40 -2.18 10.38 -17.82
N VAL A 41 -1.68 11.62 -17.69
CA VAL A 41 -2.51 12.83 -17.83
C VAL A 41 -3.17 12.89 -19.21
N LEU A 42 -2.39 12.72 -20.29
CA LEU A 42 -2.88 12.75 -21.66
C LEU A 42 -3.90 11.63 -21.95
N ALA A 43 -3.65 10.41 -21.45
CA ALA A 43 -4.50 9.26 -21.71
C ALA A 43 -5.80 9.27 -20.90
N ARG A 44 -5.75 9.74 -19.64
CA ARG A 44 -6.89 9.67 -18.71
C ARG A 44 -7.74 10.93 -18.72
N PHE A 45 -7.19 12.04 -19.21
CA PHE A 45 -7.88 13.31 -19.21
C PHE A 45 -7.79 14.08 -20.55
N PRO A 46 -8.20 13.46 -21.66
CA PRO A 46 -8.11 14.10 -22.99
C PRO A 46 -9.00 15.33 -23.15
N ALA A 47 -10.02 15.49 -22.30
CA ALA A 47 -10.95 16.62 -22.32
C ALA A 47 -10.56 17.75 -21.34
N ALA A 48 -9.40 17.66 -20.70
CA ALA A 48 -8.92 18.68 -19.77
C ALA A 48 -8.79 20.02 -20.49
N ARG A 49 -9.49 21.06 -19.99
CA ARG A 49 -9.42 22.40 -20.58
C ARG A 49 -8.08 23.08 -20.27
N ARG A 50 -7.54 22.78 -19.08
CA ARG A 50 -6.27 23.29 -18.57
C ARG A 50 -5.69 22.31 -17.55
N VAL A 51 -4.37 22.20 -17.52
CA VAL A 51 -3.63 21.46 -16.51
C VAL A 51 -2.77 22.43 -15.68
N HIS A 52 -3.00 22.44 -14.37
CA HIS A 52 -2.14 23.13 -13.41
C HIS A 52 -1.08 22.15 -12.93
N VAL A 53 0.20 22.53 -12.96
CA VAL A 53 1.30 21.71 -12.44
C VAL A 53 1.93 22.43 -11.26
N LEU A 54 1.88 21.82 -10.08
CA LEU A 54 2.46 22.36 -8.85
C LEU A 54 3.83 21.73 -8.61
N CYS A 55 4.91 22.51 -8.68
CA CYS A 55 6.28 22.01 -8.56
C CYS A 55 6.94 22.44 -7.24
N GLY A 56 7.52 21.48 -6.52
CA GLY A 56 8.41 21.76 -5.40
C GLY A 56 9.83 22.14 -5.84
N PRO A 57 10.71 22.50 -4.89
CA PRO A 57 12.13 22.77 -5.19
C PRO A 57 13.00 21.50 -5.30
N GLY A 58 12.45 20.32 -5.00
CA GLY A 58 13.18 19.04 -5.01
C GLY A 58 12.98 18.22 -6.28
N ASN A 59 13.41 16.95 -6.24
CA ASN A 59 13.31 16.03 -7.38
C ASN A 59 11.87 15.84 -7.88
N ASN A 60 10.90 15.72 -6.96
CA ASN A 60 9.47 15.61 -7.33
C ASN A 60 9.01 16.82 -8.16
N GLY A 61 9.47 18.03 -7.80
CA GLY A 61 9.19 19.22 -8.59
C GLY A 61 9.89 19.20 -9.96
N GLY A 62 11.10 18.63 -10.03
CA GLY A 62 11.80 18.32 -11.28
C GLY A 62 10.98 17.45 -12.22
N ASP A 63 10.38 16.37 -11.71
CA ASP A 63 9.44 15.53 -12.47
C ASP A 63 8.25 16.37 -12.98
N GLY A 64 7.73 17.28 -12.13
CA GLY A 64 6.70 18.25 -12.51
C GLY A 64 7.11 19.17 -13.67
N TYR A 65 8.35 19.67 -13.71
CA TYR A 65 8.85 20.45 -14.84
C TYR A 65 8.89 19.63 -16.14
N VAL A 66 9.29 18.36 -16.06
CA VAL A 66 9.24 17.43 -17.22
C VAL A 66 7.80 17.21 -17.69
N VAL A 67 6.86 17.00 -16.76
CA VAL A 67 5.43 16.88 -17.08
C VAL A 67 4.93 18.11 -17.81
N ALA A 68 5.18 19.30 -17.25
CA ALA A 68 4.73 20.57 -17.82
C ALA A 68 5.28 20.77 -19.25
N ARG A 69 6.56 20.46 -19.48
CA ARG A 69 7.16 20.50 -20.83
C ARG A 69 6.42 19.57 -21.80
N ILE A 70 6.26 18.30 -21.45
CA ILE A 70 5.66 17.30 -22.36
C ILE A 70 4.21 17.65 -22.68
N LEU A 71 3.44 18.11 -21.68
CA LEU A 71 2.06 18.55 -21.89
C LEU A 71 2.01 19.79 -22.80
N GLN A 72 2.90 20.76 -22.60
CA GLN A 72 3.02 21.94 -23.46
C GLN A 72 3.39 21.58 -24.90
N ASP A 73 4.35 20.66 -25.09
CA ASP A 73 4.75 20.14 -26.41
C ASP A 73 3.61 19.36 -27.09
N SER A 74 2.69 18.81 -26.29
CA SER A 74 1.47 18.13 -26.74
C SER A 74 0.28 19.10 -26.94
N ALA A 75 0.53 20.41 -26.97
CA ALA A 75 -0.47 21.48 -27.15
C ALA A 75 -1.57 21.53 -26.07
N VAL A 76 -1.30 21.01 -24.87
CA VAL A 76 -2.17 21.20 -23.70
C VAL A 76 -1.98 22.61 -23.13
N ASP A 77 -3.06 23.26 -22.69
CA ASP A 77 -2.97 24.52 -21.94
C ASP A 77 -2.44 24.22 -20.52
N VAL A 78 -1.20 24.63 -20.24
CA VAL A 78 -0.50 24.34 -18.98
C VAL A 78 -0.20 25.64 -18.22
N LEU A 79 -0.57 25.67 -16.94
CA LEU A 79 -0.11 26.68 -15.99
C LEU A 79 0.74 26.03 -14.90
N MET A 80 1.94 26.57 -14.66
CA MET A 80 2.85 26.02 -13.68
C MET A 80 3.02 26.95 -12.48
N TRP A 81 3.10 26.36 -11.30
CA TRP A 81 3.19 27.04 -10.02
C TRP A 81 4.31 26.42 -9.20
N ALA A 82 5.21 27.22 -8.63
CA ALA A 82 6.36 26.72 -7.88
C ALA A 82 6.37 27.25 -6.44
N SER A 83 6.61 26.36 -5.47
CA SER A 83 6.83 26.75 -4.07
C SER A 83 8.24 27.25 -3.79
N GLY A 84 9.14 27.10 -4.76
CA GLY A 84 10.52 27.58 -4.68
C GLY A 84 11.31 27.18 -5.93
N PHE A 85 12.56 27.64 -6.01
CA PHE A 85 13.45 27.29 -7.11
C PHE A 85 14.22 26.01 -6.81
N PRO A 86 14.44 25.13 -7.81
CA PRO A 86 15.35 24.02 -7.67
C PRO A 86 16.78 24.47 -7.32
N LYS A 87 17.49 23.66 -6.55
CA LYS A 87 18.89 23.93 -6.18
C LYS A 87 19.75 23.95 -7.46
N ALA A 88 20.58 24.99 -7.63
CA ALA A 88 21.50 25.07 -8.76
C ALA A 88 22.38 23.81 -8.88
N GLY A 89 22.54 23.30 -10.11
CA GLY A 89 23.31 22.09 -10.39
C GLY A 89 22.60 20.77 -10.06
N SER A 90 21.36 20.79 -9.57
CA SER A 90 20.54 19.57 -9.41
C SER A 90 19.87 19.15 -10.73
N ASP A 91 19.46 17.88 -10.81
CA ASP A 91 18.65 17.39 -11.94
C ASP A 91 17.33 18.18 -12.08
N ALA A 92 16.69 18.57 -10.97
CA ALA A 92 15.49 19.38 -10.99
C ALA A 92 15.74 20.79 -11.59
N ALA A 93 16.93 21.37 -11.40
CA ALA A 93 17.29 22.64 -12.03
C ALA A 93 17.51 22.49 -13.55
N LEU A 94 18.03 21.35 -13.99
CA LEU A 94 18.16 21.02 -15.41
C LEU A 94 16.79 20.77 -16.05
N ALA A 95 15.90 20.03 -15.40
CA ALA A 95 14.52 19.86 -15.87
C ALA A 95 13.78 21.20 -15.97
N ALA A 96 13.98 22.09 -14.99
CA ALA A 96 13.40 23.43 -15.01
C ALA A 96 13.96 24.30 -16.16
N SER A 97 15.25 24.21 -16.48
CA SER A 97 15.83 24.97 -17.60
C SER A 97 15.41 24.45 -18.97
N GLU A 98 15.05 23.16 -19.07
CA GLU A 98 14.49 22.53 -20.26
C GLU A 98 12.99 22.80 -20.46
N CYS A 99 12.30 23.31 -19.45
CA CYS A 99 10.86 23.55 -19.50
C CYS A 99 10.56 24.95 -20.05
N PRO A 100 9.80 25.08 -21.17
CA PRO A 100 9.46 26.38 -21.73
C PRO A 100 8.39 27.13 -20.93
N VAL A 101 7.65 26.42 -20.08
CA VAL A 101 6.59 27.01 -19.23
C VAL A 101 7.26 27.74 -18.07
N ARG A 102 6.94 29.03 -17.88
CA ARG A 102 7.47 29.80 -16.75
C ARG A 102 6.60 29.58 -15.50
N PRO A 103 7.18 29.15 -14.36
CA PRO A 103 6.41 28.99 -13.14
C PRO A 103 6.01 30.34 -12.55
N ARG A 104 4.79 30.42 -12.02
CA ARG A 104 4.33 31.48 -11.14
C ARG A 104 4.55 31.10 -9.67
N PRO A 105 4.59 32.04 -8.72
CA PRO A 105 4.65 31.71 -7.30
C PRO A 105 3.44 30.88 -6.86
N LEU A 106 3.65 29.82 -6.07
CA LEU A 106 2.56 28.99 -5.53
C LEU A 106 1.59 29.80 -4.65
N SER A 107 2.06 30.89 -4.04
CA SER A 107 1.22 31.83 -3.26
C SER A 107 0.09 32.47 -4.06
N GLU A 108 0.22 32.51 -5.39
CA GLU A 108 -0.77 33.06 -6.32
C GLU A 108 -1.62 31.96 -6.97
N PHE A 109 -1.47 30.71 -6.54
CA PHE A 109 -2.18 29.59 -7.14
C PHE A 109 -3.70 29.80 -7.06
N ALA A 110 -4.30 29.79 -8.23
CA ALA A 110 -5.73 29.73 -8.44
C ALA A 110 -6.01 28.74 -9.56
N ALA A 111 -7.18 28.12 -9.50
CA ALA A 111 -7.66 27.18 -10.49
C ALA A 111 -9.13 27.43 -10.79
N GLU A 112 -9.59 26.94 -11.94
CA GLU A 112 -10.98 26.98 -12.35
C GLU A 112 -11.62 25.59 -12.29
N ALA A 113 -12.95 25.56 -12.15
CA ALA A 113 -13.70 24.31 -12.24
C ALA A 113 -13.48 23.62 -13.60
N GLY A 114 -13.26 22.30 -13.59
CA GLY A 114 -12.98 21.52 -14.80
C GLY A 114 -11.52 21.52 -15.25
N ALA A 115 -10.63 22.22 -14.54
CA ALA A 115 -9.18 22.05 -14.70
C ALA A 115 -8.70 20.76 -14.00
N ILE A 116 -7.45 20.40 -14.26
CA ILE A 116 -6.78 19.24 -13.65
C ILE A 116 -5.55 19.72 -12.93
N LEU A 117 -5.23 19.07 -11.80
CA LEU A 117 -4.05 19.38 -11.02
C LEU A 117 -3.05 18.23 -11.10
N VAL A 118 -1.81 18.52 -11.45
CA VAL A 118 -0.67 17.64 -11.24
C VAL A 118 0.04 18.11 -9.97
N ASP A 119 0.01 17.26 -8.95
CA ASP A 119 0.69 17.50 -7.69
C ASP A 119 2.12 16.92 -7.75
N ALA A 120 3.09 17.82 -7.91
CA ALA A 120 4.51 17.53 -7.91
C ALA A 120 5.26 18.35 -6.83
N LEU A 121 4.57 18.73 -5.73
CA LEU A 121 5.16 19.54 -4.68
C LEU A 121 6.15 18.73 -3.83
N TYR A 122 5.71 17.60 -3.28
CA TYR A 122 6.50 16.76 -2.38
C TYR A 122 6.17 15.27 -2.61
N GLY A 123 7.18 14.47 -2.91
CA GLY A 123 7.04 13.01 -3.06
C GLY A 123 7.23 12.26 -1.74
N ALA A 124 7.63 10.99 -1.82
CA ALA A 124 7.71 10.08 -0.68
C ALA A 124 8.66 10.51 0.47
N GLY A 125 9.61 11.42 0.20
CA GLY A 125 10.59 11.92 1.16
C GLY A 125 10.09 13.02 2.11
N LEU A 126 8.80 13.39 2.05
CA LEU A 126 8.24 14.39 2.97
C LEU A 126 8.29 13.91 4.42
N SER A 127 8.90 14.71 5.29
CA SER A 127 9.03 14.44 6.73
C SER A 127 8.45 15.55 7.62
N LYS A 128 7.95 16.63 7.02
CA LYS A 128 7.37 17.78 7.73
C LYS A 128 5.92 17.97 7.34
N PRO A 129 5.07 18.50 8.25
CA PRO A 129 3.70 18.85 7.92
C PRO A 129 3.61 19.82 6.73
N LEU A 130 2.69 19.52 5.81
CA LEU A 130 2.33 20.44 4.73
C LEU A 130 1.72 21.71 5.33
N SER A 131 2.19 22.88 4.91
CA SER A 131 1.81 24.16 5.49
C SER A 131 1.94 25.30 4.48
N GLY A 132 1.48 26.49 4.86
CA GLY A 132 1.59 27.70 4.04
C GLY A 132 0.85 27.57 2.70
N ASP A 133 1.48 27.98 1.62
CA ASP A 133 0.82 28.03 0.30
C ASP A 133 0.56 26.63 -0.28
N ALA A 134 1.32 25.61 0.12
CA ALA A 134 1.04 24.23 -0.27
C ALA A 134 -0.25 23.70 0.40
N ALA A 135 -0.48 24.06 1.67
CA ALA A 135 -1.75 23.77 2.33
C ALA A 135 -2.93 24.47 1.64
N LYS A 136 -2.80 25.78 1.36
CA LYS A 136 -3.84 26.51 0.61
C LYS A 136 -4.14 25.89 -0.76
N ALA A 137 -3.13 25.36 -1.46
CA ALA A 137 -3.34 24.68 -2.73
C ALA A 137 -4.18 23.40 -2.60
N VAL A 138 -4.01 22.64 -1.51
CA VAL A 138 -4.87 21.48 -1.18
C VAL A 138 -6.32 21.93 -0.92
N GLU A 139 -6.50 23.04 -0.20
CA GLU A 139 -7.85 23.61 0.06
C GLU A 139 -8.54 23.97 -1.26
N VAL A 140 -7.88 24.72 -2.14
CA VAL A 140 -8.40 25.10 -3.46
C VAL A 140 -8.77 23.86 -4.29
N ALA A 141 -7.90 22.85 -4.33
CA ALA A 141 -8.17 21.62 -5.07
C ALA A 141 -9.39 20.87 -4.52
N THR A 142 -9.57 20.86 -3.19
CA THR A 142 -10.67 20.19 -2.51
C THR A 142 -11.99 20.93 -2.72
N GLU A 143 -12.01 22.26 -2.54
CA GLU A 143 -13.20 23.10 -2.72
C GLU A 143 -13.75 23.05 -4.14
N LEU A 144 -12.86 23.03 -5.14
CA LEU A 144 -13.23 22.94 -6.54
C LEU A 144 -13.42 21.49 -7.03
N ASN A 145 -13.19 20.50 -6.17
CA ASN A 145 -13.23 19.07 -6.49
C ASN A 145 -12.41 18.72 -7.75
N LEU A 146 -11.19 19.26 -7.83
CA LEU A 146 -10.32 19.05 -8.99
C LEU A 146 -9.84 17.59 -9.03
N PRO A 147 -9.81 16.95 -10.21
CA PRO A 147 -9.08 15.70 -10.36
C PRO A 147 -7.57 15.98 -10.17
N VAL A 148 -6.99 15.36 -9.15
CA VAL A 148 -5.56 15.46 -8.85
C VAL A 148 -4.82 14.21 -9.36
N VAL A 149 -3.72 14.42 -10.08
CA VAL A 149 -2.72 13.40 -10.43
C VAL A 149 -1.48 13.65 -9.60
N ALA A 150 -1.19 12.79 -8.63
CA ALA A 150 -0.03 12.92 -7.78
C ALA A 150 1.21 12.26 -8.41
N VAL A 151 2.34 12.96 -8.32
CA VAL A 151 3.67 12.49 -8.70
C VAL A 151 4.32 11.86 -7.49
N ASP A 152 4.70 10.60 -7.64
CA ASP A 152 5.26 9.70 -6.62
C ASP A 152 4.33 9.38 -5.45
N LEU A 153 3.92 10.40 -4.68
CA LEU A 153 3.01 10.30 -3.54
C LEU A 153 2.17 11.59 -3.48
N PRO A 154 0.90 11.56 -3.04
CA PRO A 154 0.17 12.80 -2.78
C PRO A 154 0.92 13.63 -1.73
N SER A 155 1.24 14.88 -2.07
CA SER A 155 1.93 15.79 -1.17
C SER A 155 1.13 15.92 0.12
N GLY A 156 1.82 15.71 1.24
CA GLY A 156 1.22 15.63 2.57
C GLY A 156 1.12 14.22 3.14
N VAL A 157 1.33 13.16 2.32
CA VAL A 157 1.41 11.78 2.82
C VAL A 157 2.87 11.39 3.07
N SER A 158 3.14 10.75 4.21
CA SER A 158 4.45 10.14 4.49
C SER A 158 4.62 8.85 3.68
N GLY A 159 5.67 8.78 2.86
CA GLY A 159 5.99 7.58 2.08
C GLY A 159 6.34 6.36 2.94
N GLU A 160 6.84 6.59 4.15
CA GLU A 160 7.26 5.53 5.08
C GLU A 160 6.12 4.96 5.92
N SER A 161 5.20 5.81 6.41
CA SER A 161 4.19 5.41 7.39
C SER A 161 2.75 5.45 6.86
N GLY A 162 2.51 6.13 5.74
CA GLY A 162 1.16 6.44 5.25
C GLY A 162 0.40 7.47 6.09
N GLN A 163 1.03 8.07 7.11
CA GLN A 163 0.39 9.15 7.87
C GLN A 163 0.26 10.42 7.03
N VAL A 164 -0.84 11.14 7.22
CA VAL A 164 -1.02 12.49 6.67
C VAL A 164 -0.31 13.47 7.60
N LEU A 165 0.66 14.21 7.07
CA LEU A 165 1.46 15.20 7.77
C LEU A 165 0.83 16.58 7.52
N GLY A 166 -0.04 17.02 8.43
CA GLY A 166 -0.82 18.25 8.28
C GLY A 166 -2.07 17.99 7.44
N GLN A 167 -2.00 18.23 6.13
CA GLN A 167 -3.04 17.92 5.16
C GLN A 167 -2.42 17.33 3.90
N ALA A 168 -3.22 16.65 3.09
CA ALA A 168 -2.74 16.04 1.86
C ALA A 168 -3.74 16.21 0.70
N PHE A 169 -3.23 16.20 -0.53
CA PHE A 169 -4.09 16.05 -1.69
C PHE A 169 -4.77 14.69 -1.69
N HIS A 170 -6.06 14.68 -2.05
CA HIS A 170 -6.78 13.46 -2.36
C HIS A 170 -6.66 13.18 -3.86
N ALA A 171 -5.67 12.36 -4.22
CA ALA A 171 -5.38 12.03 -5.61
C ALA A 171 -6.48 11.15 -6.22
N ARG A 172 -6.84 11.44 -7.47
CA ARG A 172 -7.60 10.51 -8.31
C ARG A 172 -6.69 9.40 -8.81
N ILE A 173 -5.46 9.75 -9.18
CA ILE A 173 -4.42 8.82 -9.63
C ILE A 173 -3.09 9.25 -9.00
N THR A 174 -2.35 8.31 -8.42
CA THR A 174 -0.94 8.50 -8.04
C THR A 174 -0.07 7.67 -8.97
N VAL A 175 0.89 8.32 -9.62
CA VAL A 175 1.90 7.65 -10.44
C VAL A 175 3.18 7.57 -9.63
N THR A 176 3.56 6.37 -9.21
CA THR A 176 4.80 6.12 -8.47
C THR A 176 5.78 5.32 -9.30
N PHE A 177 7.05 5.36 -8.92
CA PHE A 177 8.15 4.90 -9.77
C PHE A 177 8.88 3.72 -9.16
N ALA A 178 9.23 2.75 -10.02
CA ALA A 178 9.99 1.53 -9.75
C ALA A 178 9.38 0.55 -8.73
N ARG A 179 9.14 0.99 -7.48
CA ARG A 179 8.43 0.22 -6.45
C ARG A 179 7.46 1.09 -5.66
N LYS A 180 6.42 0.44 -5.12
CA LYS A 180 5.52 1.07 -4.16
C LYS A 180 6.28 1.32 -2.87
N LYS A 181 6.00 2.47 -2.25
CA LYS A 181 6.35 2.79 -0.86
C LYS A 181 5.24 2.35 0.11
N PRO A 182 5.53 2.11 1.40
CA PRO A 182 4.51 1.73 2.40
C PRO A 182 3.31 2.69 2.47
N GLY A 183 3.56 3.99 2.31
CA GLY A 183 2.53 5.03 2.36
C GLY A 183 1.44 4.90 1.29
N HIS A 184 1.68 4.14 0.22
CA HIS A 184 0.66 3.81 -0.77
C HIS A 184 -0.33 2.75 -0.30
N LEU A 185 0.04 1.93 0.69
CA LEU A 185 -0.70 0.73 1.07
C LEU A 185 -1.25 0.82 2.50
N LEU A 186 -0.62 1.63 3.35
CA LEU A 186 -1.04 1.88 4.72
C LEU A 186 -2.06 3.02 4.80
N LEU A 187 -3.04 2.89 5.69
CA LEU A 187 -4.01 3.94 5.98
C LEU A 187 -3.43 4.99 6.94
N PRO A 188 -3.81 6.28 6.81
CA PRO A 188 -4.77 6.82 5.83
C PRO A 188 -4.21 7.06 4.41
N GLY A 189 -2.89 6.99 4.20
CA GLY A 189 -2.24 7.32 2.93
C GLY A 189 -2.79 6.60 1.69
N ARG A 190 -3.17 5.32 1.83
CA ARG A 190 -3.81 4.53 0.76
C ARG A 190 -5.07 5.20 0.20
N GLU A 191 -5.88 5.82 1.05
CA GLU A 191 -7.12 6.52 0.65
C GLU A 191 -6.79 7.79 -0.13
N MET A 192 -5.72 8.48 0.22
CA MET A 192 -5.29 9.70 -0.47
C MET A 192 -4.68 9.43 -1.85
N CYS A 193 -4.33 8.19 -2.18
CA CYS A 193 -3.62 7.86 -3.42
C CYS A 193 -4.53 7.54 -4.63
N GLY A 194 -5.82 7.30 -4.43
CA GLY A 194 -6.71 6.88 -5.52
C GLY A 194 -6.23 5.64 -6.28
N GLU A 195 -6.30 5.67 -7.62
CA GLU A 195 -5.69 4.64 -8.48
C GLU A 195 -4.15 4.71 -8.42
N LEU A 196 -3.48 3.60 -8.14
CA LEU A 196 -2.03 3.52 -8.15
C LEU A 196 -1.52 3.03 -9.50
N VAL A 197 -0.71 3.84 -10.17
CA VAL A 197 0.03 3.45 -11.38
C VAL A 197 1.50 3.31 -11.03
N LEU A 198 2.04 2.09 -11.14
CA LEU A 198 3.47 1.84 -10.98
C LEU A 198 4.16 1.96 -12.34
N ALA A 199 4.95 3.01 -12.51
CA ALA A 199 5.70 3.28 -13.73
C ALA A 199 7.13 2.73 -13.67
N ASP A 200 7.55 2.07 -14.75
CA ASP A 200 8.94 1.72 -14.99
C ASP A 200 9.69 2.94 -15.53
N ILE A 201 10.72 3.36 -14.81
CA ILE A 201 11.55 4.52 -15.14
C ILE A 201 12.98 4.14 -15.56
N GLY A 202 13.24 2.84 -15.78
CA GLY A 202 14.56 2.32 -16.15
C GLY A 202 15.39 1.79 -14.99
N ILE A 203 14.77 1.55 -13.82
CA ILE A 203 15.42 0.90 -12.68
C ILE A 203 15.27 -0.61 -12.84
N GLY A 204 16.39 -1.30 -13.05
CA GLY A 204 16.39 -2.75 -13.27
C GLY A 204 16.15 -3.54 -11.97
N ASP A 205 15.41 -4.65 -12.08
CA ASP A 205 15.12 -5.56 -10.96
C ASP A 205 16.39 -6.11 -10.29
N GLY A 206 17.49 -6.25 -11.04
CA GLY A 206 18.78 -6.68 -10.50
C GLY A 206 19.44 -5.65 -9.58
N ILE A 207 19.11 -4.35 -9.71
CA ILE A 207 19.54 -3.31 -8.76
C ILE A 207 18.69 -3.41 -7.49
N VAL A 208 17.37 -3.52 -7.64
CA VAL A 208 16.44 -3.68 -6.51
C VAL A 208 16.79 -4.92 -5.67
N ALA A 209 17.15 -6.02 -6.31
CA ALA A 209 17.54 -7.26 -5.63
C ALA A 209 18.80 -7.13 -4.77
N GLN A 210 19.70 -6.17 -5.06
CA GLN A 210 20.91 -5.95 -4.25
C GLN A 210 20.61 -5.43 -2.84
N LEU A 211 19.44 -4.81 -2.64
CA LEU A 211 19.01 -4.35 -1.31
C LEU A 211 18.46 -5.48 -0.43
N GLU A 212 18.26 -6.68 -0.99
CA GLU A 212 17.58 -7.79 -0.32
C GLU A 212 16.24 -7.36 0.35
N PRO A 213 15.26 -6.84 -0.44
CA PRO A 213 14.04 -6.27 0.13
C PRO A 213 13.31 -7.25 1.05
N ARG A 214 12.82 -6.73 2.20
CA ARG A 214 12.16 -7.55 3.24
C ARG A 214 10.66 -7.32 3.34
N THR A 215 10.14 -6.33 2.64
CA THR A 215 8.73 -5.94 2.68
C THR A 215 8.11 -6.14 1.31
N PHE A 216 6.95 -6.78 1.28
CA PHE A 216 6.26 -7.14 0.04
C PHE A 216 4.76 -6.92 0.15
N GLU A 217 4.14 -6.51 -0.95
CA GLU A 217 2.69 -6.42 -1.07
C GLU A 217 2.10 -7.83 -1.15
N ASN A 218 1.29 -8.20 -0.16
CA ASN A 218 0.70 -9.54 -0.06
C ASN A 218 -0.28 -9.83 -1.21
N THR A 219 0.24 -10.42 -2.29
CA THR A 219 -0.48 -10.79 -3.50
C THR A 219 -0.28 -12.28 -3.79
N PRO A 220 -1.21 -12.93 -4.52
CA PRO A 220 -1.13 -14.36 -4.81
C PRO A 220 0.24 -14.84 -5.33
N PRO A 221 0.94 -14.14 -6.23
CA PRO A 221 2.25 -14.58 -6.71
C PRO A 221 3.30 -14.86 -5.61
N LEU A 222 3.20 -14.22 -4.43
CA LEU A 222 4.13 -14.45 -3.32
C LEU A 222 3.95 -15.81 -2.62
N TRP A 223 2.73 -16.35 -2.60
CA TRP A 223 2.41 -17.54 -1.80
C TRP A 223 1.79 -18.66 -2.63
N LEU A 224 1.33 -18.41 -3.85
CA LEU A 224 0.62 -19.40 -4.67
C LEU A 224 1.52 -20.60 -5.04
N GLY A 225 2.80 -20.35 -5.32
CA GLY A 225 3.77 -21.41 -5.61
C GLY A 225 4.06 -22.33 -4.41
N ASN A 226 3.84 -21.83 -3.20
CA ASN A 226 3.99 -22.57 -1.94
C ASN A 226 2.63 -22.91 -1.31
N PHE A 227 1.53 -22.66 -2.01
CA PHE A 227 0.20 -22.89 -1.47
C PHE A 227 -0.01 -24.40 -1.31
N PRO A 228 -0.37 -24.89 -0.11
CA PRO A 228 -0.46 -26.32 0.13
C PRO A 228 -1.64 -26.92 -0.63
N VAL A 229 -1.34 -27.74 -1.64
CA VAL A 229 -2.33 -28.51 -2.39
C VAL A 229 -2.23 -29.98 -1.97
N PRO A 230 -3.33 -30.61 -1.50
CA PRO A 230 -3.30 -32.01 -1.11
C PRO A 230 -2.95 -32.93 -2.28
N ALA A 231 -1.97 -33.82 -2.11
CA ALA A 231 -1.63 -34.85 -3.07
C ALA A 231 -2.78 -35.86 -3.26
N VAL A 232 -2.83 -36.53 -4.42
CA VAL A 232 -3.89 -37.49 -4.77
C VAL A 232 -3.95 -38.66 -3.79
N ASP A 233 -2.81 -39.12 -3.27
CA ASP A 233 -2.68 -40.22 -2.30
C ASP A 233 -2.79 -39.77 -0.83
N THR A 234 -3.19 -38.53 -0.58
CA THR A 234 -3.30 -38.01 0.79
C THR A 234 -4.53 -38.55 1.53
N HIS A 235 -4.48 -38.51 2.85
CA HIS A 235 -5.61 -38.86 3.71
C HIS A 235 -5.74 -37.87 4.87
N LYS A 236 -6.88 -37.88 5.56
CA LYS A 236 -7.17 -36.93 6.66
C LYS A 236 -6.04 -36.78 7.69
N TYR A 237 -5.37 -37.86 8.10
CA TYR A 237 -4.30 -37.76 9.10
C TYR A 237 -3.02 -37.04 8.61
N ARG A 238 -2.73 -37.07 7.29
CA ARG A 238 -1.58 -36.36 6.69
C ARG A 238 -1.86 -34.86 6.54
N ARG A 239 -3.13 -34.48 6.47
CA ARG A 239 -3.58 -33.07 6.37
C ARG A 239 -3.72 -32.39 7.74
N GLY A 240 -3.20 -33.01 8.79
CA GLY A 240 -3.22 -32.48 10.15
C GLY A 240 -4.60 -32.47 10.80
N HIS A 241 -4.61 -32.09 12.08
CA HIS A 241 -5.83 -31.94 12.88
C HIS A 241 -5.77 -30.60 13.60
N VAL A 242 -6.71 -29.72 13.26
CA VAL A 242 -6.85 -28.39 13.87
C VAL A 242 -7.82 -28.45 15.05
N CYS A 243 -7.39 -27.86 16.16
CA CYS A 243 -8.18 -27.73 17.37
C CYS A 243 -8.62 -26.27 17.56
N VAL A 244 -9.90 -26.01 17.83
CA VAL A 244 -10.42 -24.65 18.03
C VAL A 244 -11.10 -24.56 19.39
N PHE A 245 -10.67 -23.64 20.24
CA PHE A 245 -11.29 -23.42 21.54
C PHE A 245 -12.54 -22.54 21.40
N SER A 246 -13.63 -22.95 22.05
CA SER A 246 -14.90 -22.21 22.07
C SER A 246 -15.13 -21.53 23.42
N GLY A 247 -15.74 -20.37 23.38
CA GLY A 247 -16.38 -19.77 24.55
C GLY A 247 -17.65 -20.50 24.97
N GLY A 248 -18.30 -19.93 25.99
CA GLY A 248 -19.60 -20.37 26.48
C GLY A 248 -20.75 -20.16 25.47
N PRO A 249 -21.99 -20.53 25.83
CA PRO A 249 -23.12 -20.60 24.90
C PRO A 249 -23.42 -19.29 24.13
N SER A 250 -23.17 -18.12 24.72
CA SER A 250 -23.34 -16.82 24.06
C SER A 250 -22.17 -16.38 23.17
N ALA A 251 -21.06 -17.12 23.16
CA ALA A 251 -19.81 -16.75 22.48
C ALA A 251 -19.25 -17.86 21.55
N THR A 252 -20.09 -18.81 21.15
CA THR A 252 -19.71 -19.94 20.27
C THR A 252 -19.49 -19.54 18.81
N GLY A 253 -20.01 -18.38 18.37
CA GLY A 253 -19.97 -17.94 16.96
C GLY A 253 -18.57 -17.91 16.35
N ALA A 254 -17.63 -17.29 17.05
CA ALA A 254 -16.28 -17.07 16.52
C ALA A 254 -15.48 -18.39 16.38
N ALA A 255 -15.65 -19.31 17.33
CA ALA A 255 -15.06 -20.65 17.25
C ALA A 255 -15.63 -21.47 16.09
N ARG A 256 -16.95 -21.41 15.86
CA ARG A 256 -17.60 -22.09 14.72
C ARG A 256 -17.04 -21.58 13.39
N LEU A 257 -16.91 -20.26 13.21
CA LEU A 257 -16.34 -19.67 12.00
C LEU A 257 -14.88 -20.10 11.80
N SER A 258 -14.08 -20.10 12.87
CA SER A 258 -12.67 -20.52 12.82
C SER A 258 -12.53 -22.00 12.43
N ALA A 259 -13.36 -22.87 13.01
CA ALA A 259 -13.34 -24.30 12.70
C ALA A 259 -13.78 -24.60 11.26
N LEU A 260 -14.82 -23.91 10.77
CA LEU A 260 -15.26 -24.03 9.38
C LEU A 260 -14.19 -23.52 8.41
N ALA A 261 -13.52 -22.41 8.74
CA ALA A 261 -12.42 -21.88 7.93
C ALA A 261 -11.26 -22.90 7.86
N ALA A 262 -10.87 -23.50 8.99
CA ALA A 262 -9.84 -24.54 9.01
C ALA A 262 -10.20 -25.74 8.12
N ALA A 263 -11.45 -26.22 8.19
CA ALA A 263 -11.92 -27.31 7.35
C ALA A 263 -11.92 -26.93 5.85
N ARG A 264 -12.38 -25.72 5.52
CA ARG A 264 -12.39 -25.20 4.14
C ARG A 264 -10.98 -24.98 3.57
N SER A 265 -10.01 -24.64 4.41
CA SER A 265 -8.61 -24.48 4.03
C SER A 265 -7.86 -25.82 3.85
N GLY A 266 -8.54 -26.96 4.04
CA GLY A 266 -7.99 -28.28 3.72
C GLY A 266 -7.47 -29.07 4.91
N ALA A 267 -7.71 -28.63 6.16
CA ALA A 267 -7.39 -29.41 7.35
C ALA A 267 -8.06 -30.80 7.28
N GLY A 268 -7.30 -31.83 7.65
CA GLY A 268 -7.78 -33.21 7.56
C GLY A 268 -8.86 -33.56 8.57
N ALA A 269 -8.76 -32.98 9.76
CA ALA A 269 -9.74 -33.08 10.82
C ALA A 269 -9.81 -31.75 11.57
N VAL A 270 -10.98 -31.43 12.11
CA VAL A 270 -11.17 -30.25 12.96
C VAL A 270 -12.02 -30.63 14.16
N THR A 271 -11.58 -30.26 15.36
CA THR A 271 -12.35 -30.40 16.59
C THR A 271 -12.52 -29.05 17.27
N VAL A 272 -13.75 -28.73 17.69
CA VAL A 272 -14.00 -27.65 18.63
C VAL A 272 -13.96 -28.20 20.06
N LEU A 273 -13.05 -27.64 20.87
CA LEU A 273 -13.00 -27.84 22.31
C LEU A 273 -13.93 -26.82 22.96
N SER A 274 -15.07 -27.28 23.43
CA SER A 274 -16.14 -26.43 23.96
C SER A 274 -16.35 -26.68 25.44
N PRO A 275 -16.59 -25.64 26.25
CA PRO A 275 -17.11 -25.84 27.59
C PRO A 275 -18.46 -26.56 27.51
N ALA A 276 -18.81 -27.28 28.57
CA ALA A 276 -20.00 -28.14 28.60
C ALA A 276 -21.28 -27.39 28.22
N ASN A 277 -21.44 -26.18 28.76
CA ASN A 277 -22.61 -25.33 28.53
C ASN A 277 -22.69 -24.74 27.10
N GLY A 278 -21.59 -24.75 26.33
CA GLY A 278 -21.56 -24.30 24.94
C GLY A 278 -21.73 -25.43 23.91
N LEU A 279 -21.66 -26.69 24.36
CA LEU A 279 -21.54 -27.84 23.46
C LEU A 279 -22.78 -28.03 22.56
N GLN A 280 -23.99 -27.86 23.11
CA GLN A 280 -25.23 -27.97 22.35
C GLN A 280 -25.38 -26.88 21.30
N ALA A 281 -25.01 -25.64 21.64
CA ALA A 281 -25.03 -24.52 20.68
C ALA A 281 -24.04 -24.75 19.53
N ASN A 282 -22.88 -25.36 19.81
CA ASN A 282 -21.96 -25.79 18.77
C ASN A 282 -22.53 -26.94 17.92
N ALA A 283 -23.10 -27.97 18.55
CA ALA A 283 -23.65 -29.15 17.87
C ALA A 283 -24.81 -28.81 16.92
N ALA A 284 -25.64 -27.84 17.27
CA ALA A 284 -26.77 -27.43 16.43
C ALA A 284 -26.35 -26.84 15.07
N HIS A 285 -25.11 -26.39 14.92
CA HIS A 285 -24.63 -25.70 13.71
C HIS A 285 -23.43 -26.38 13.04
N LEU A 286 -22.73 -27.27 13.74
CA LEU A 286 -21.53 -27.93 13.25
C LEU A 286 -21.82 -29.40 12.93
N THR A 287 -21.81 -29.73 11.64
CA THR A 287 -22.11 -31.09 11.16
C THR A 287 -20.84 -31.91 10.91
N SER A 288 -19.86 -31.34 10.21
CA SER A 288 -18.61 -32.02 9.85
C SER A 288 -17.48 -31.80 10.85
N ILE A 289 -17.66 -30.88 11.80
CA ILE A 289 -16.65 -30.53 12.80
C ILE A 289 -16.92 -31.36 14.06
N MET A 290 -15.89 -32.04 14.56
CA MET A 290 -16.01 -32.82 15.79
C MET A 290 -16.13 -31.90 17.01
N LEU A 291 -16.84 -32.35 18.03
CA LEU A 291 -16.98 -31.63 19.28
C LEU A 291 -16.39 -32.45 20.42
N ARG A 292 -15.64 -31.79 21.31
CA ARG A 292 -15.15 -32.39 22.54
C ARG A 292 -15.38 -31.40 23.67
N LYS A 293 -15.92 -31.89 24.77
CA LYS A 293 -16.03 -31.13 26.01
C LYS A 293 -14.63 -30.81 26.52
N ALA A 294 -14.39 -29.55 26.87
CA ALA A 294 -13.18 -29.11 27.55
C ALA A 294 -13.53 -27.96 28.51
N ASP A 295 -13.60 -28.25 29.80
CA ASP A 295 -13.83 -27.25 30.85
C ASP A 295 -12.52 -26.86 31.56
N SER A 296 -11.51 -27.73 31.50
CA SER A 296 -10.24 -27.65 32.22
C SER A 296 -9.02 -27.95 31.33
N ILE A 297 -7.83 -27.60 31.80
CA ILE A 297 -6.56 -27.95 31.13
C ILE A 297 -6.37 -29.46 31.02
N ALA A 298 -6.82 -30.23 32.02
CA ALA A 298 -6.71 -31.68 32.02
C ALA A 298 -7.49 -32.30 30.84
N ASP A 299 -8.69 -31.79 30.55
CA ASP A 299 -9.48 -32.24 29.39
C ASP A 299 -8.74 -31.99 28.06
N VAL A 300 -8.00 -30.88 27.99
CA VAL A 300 -7.19 -30.51 26.82
C VAL A 300 -5.98 -31.43 26.69
N GLN A 301 -5.26 -31.68 27.79
CA GLN A 301 -4.09 -32.57 27.80
C GLN A 301 -4.46 -34.00 27.40
N GLU A 302 -5.59 -34.52 27.89
CA GLU A 302 -6.14 -35.82 27.46
C GLU A 302 -6.39 -35.81 25.95
N PHE A 303 -7.08 -34.80 25.43
CA PHE A 303 -7.36 -34.68 24.00
C PHE A 303 -6.07 -34.62 23.15
N ILE A 304 -5.06 -33.89 23.62
CA ILE A 304 -3.76 -33.78 22.93
C ILE A 304 -3.07 -35.15 22.89
N GLY A 305 -3.06 -35.89 23.99
CA GLY A 305 -2.48 -37.23 24.06
C GLY A 305 -3.14 -38.21 23.08
N ASP A 306 -4.48 -38.17 23.00
CA ASP A 306 -5.27 -39.08 22.18
C ASP A 306 -5.24 -38.75 20.69
N ARG A 307 -5.40 -37.47 20.34
CA ARG A 307 -5.65 -37.04 18.96
C ARG A 307 -4.43 -36.43 18.29
N ARG A 308 -3.43 -36.01 19.05
CA ARG A 308 -2.19 -35.40 18.57
C ARG A 308 -2.45 -34.29 17.52
N PRO A 309 -3.29 -33.28 17.85
CA PRO A 309 -3.54 -32.17 16.95
C PRO A 309 -2.24 -31.43 16.62
N THR A 310 -2.17 -30.89 15.40
CA THR A 310 -0.96 -30.24 14.87
C THR A 310 -1.05 -28.72 14.92
N ALA A 311 -2.24 -28.17 15.20
CA ALA A 311 -2.47 -26.73 15.31
C ALA A 311 -3.64 -26.43 16.24
N PHE A 312 -3.58 -25.27 16.90
CA PHE A 312 -4.57 -24.80 17.86
C PHE A 312 -5.00 -23.36 17.54
N VAL A 313 -6.27 -23.05 17.74
CA VAL A 313 -6.83 -21.70 17.64
C VAL A 313 -7.49 -21.36 18.97
N LEU A 314 -6.84 -20.48 19.72
CA LEU A 314 -7.30 -19.96 21.00
C LEU A 314 -7.52 -18.44 20.90
N GLY A 315 -8.60 -17.95 21.51
CA GLY A 315 -8.93 -16.52 21.52
C GLY A 315 -10.36 -16.21 21.05
N PRO A 316 -10.78 -16.61 19.83
CA PRO A 316 -12.08 -16.22 19.27
C PRO A 316 -13.28 -16.60 20.17
N GLY A 317 -13.83 -15.62 20.87
CA GLY A 317 -14.95 -15.79 21.79
C GLY A 317 -14.62 -16.58 23.07
N PHE A 318 -13.37 -16.96 23.31
CA PHE A 318 -12.98 -17.78 24.47
C PHE A 318 -13.04 -17.01 25.79
N GLY A 319 -12.82 -15.70 25.74
CA GLY A 319 -12.71 -14.82 26.91
C GLY A 319 -11.33 -14.16 26.99
N VAL A 320 -11.08 -13.47 28.10
CA VAL A 320 -9.80 -12.82 28.41
C VAL A 320 -9.41 -13.13 29.86
N GLY A 321 -8.16 -12.84 30.23
CA GLY A 321 -7.69 -12.96 31.61
C GLY A 321 -7.02 -14.30 31.94
N GLU A 322 -6.95 -14.63 33.23
CA GLU A 322 -6.17 -15.75 33.77
C GLU A 322 -6.52 -17.09 33.11
N LYS A 323 -7.80 -17.46 33.05
CA LYS A 323 -8.24 -18.68 32.37
C LYS A 323 -7.73 -18.80 30.93
N THR A 324 -7.67 -17.70 30.18
CA THR A 324 -7.17 -17.75 28.79
C THR A 324 -5.66 -17.94 28.76
N ARG A 325 -4.92 -17.35 29.70
CA ARG A 325 -3.47 -17.54 29.84
C ARG A 325 -3.14 -18.96 30.26
N ASP A 326 -3.92 -19.56 31.14
CA ASP A 326 -3.72 -20.93 31.62
C ASP A 326 -3.91 -21.97 30.50
N PHE A 327 -4.78 -21.67 29.52
CA PHE A 327 -5.04 -22.52 28.36
C PHE A 327 -4.06 -22.30 27.19
N ALA A 328 -3.28 -21.21 27.18
CA ALA A 328 -2.34 -20.86 26.12
C ALA A 328 -0.97 -21.52 26.31
#